data_AF-A0A084G3K7-F1
#
_entry.id   AF-A0A084G3K7-F1
#
_cell.length_a   1.000
_cell.length_b   1.000
_cell.length_c   1.000
_cell.angle_alpha   90.00
_cell.angle_beta   90.00
_cell.angle_gamma   90.00
#
_symmetry.space_group_name_H-M   'P 1'
#
loop_
_entity.id
_entity.type
_entity.pdbx_description
1 polymer ?
#
loop_
_entity_poly.entity_id
_entity_poly.type
_entity_poly.pdbx_seq_one_letter_code
_entity_poly.pdbx_strand_id
1 'polypeptide(L)'
;MEEQKHKLLDNDYQKLRYERDDSLSSLEASSFTLPASDKHQMTRRRSTILILYAISGLIFAAFFYLLGLYSPATVSDPYLSKTFGSGHCGNSSEEALKNGCVFDFIPGAWVHPDCYDEELEREFMEHGDWHWYADPEGNEELSEEVMRRTGGPNPTYVSLEYHDSHCAFTWRKLHRAILLGKPIDSQIIGLRGK
;
A
#
# COMPACT_ATOMS: atom_id res chain seq x y z
N MET A 1 15.29 -2.50 43.28
CA MET A 1 14.00 -1.88 42.94
C MET A 1 13.41 -2.53 41.67
N GLU A 2 14.18 -2.65 40.58
CA GLU A 2 13.78 -3.38 39.35
C GLU A 2 13.33 -4.83 39.56
N GLU A 3 14.10 -5.61 40.33
CA GLU A 3 13.87 -7.06 40.48
C GLU A 3 12.54 -7.38 41.18
N GLN A 4 12.14 -6.53 42.14
CA GLN A 4 10.88 -6.67 42.87
C GLN A 4 9.68 -6.34 41.97
N LYS A 5 9.83 -5.38 41.05
CA LYS A 5 8.82 -5.02 40.05
C LYS A 5 8.59 -6.16 39.05
N HIS A 6 9.66 -6.86 38.64
CA HIS A 6 9.55 -8.03 37.77
C HIS A 6 8.79 -9.19 38.42
N LYS A 7 9.05 -9.48 39.70
CA LYS A 7 8.33 -10.51 40.46
C LYS A 7 6.85 -10.16 40.67
N LEU A 8 6.52 -8.88 40.84
CA LEU A 8 5.14 -8.40 40.93
C LEU A 8 4.38 -8.60 39.61
N LEU A 9 4.99 -8.25 38.49
CA LEU A 9 4.38 -8.40 37.16
C LEU A 9 4.14 -9.87 36.79
N ASP A 10 5.08 -10.75 37.13
CA ASP A 10 4.96 -12.19 36.85
C ASP A 10 3.82 -12.83 37.67
N ASN A 11 3.68 -12.42 38.94
CA ASN A 11 2.59 -12.88 39.81
C ASN A 11 1.22 -12.39 39.33
N ASP A 12 1.11 -11.12 38.90
CA ASP A 12 -0.12 -10.59 38.31
C ASP A 12 -0.49 -11.33 37.03
N TYR A 13 0.48 -11.63 36.17
CA TYR A 13 0.25 -12.38 34.95
C TYR A 13 -0.27 -13.81 35.23
N GLN A 14 0.31 -14.47 36.22
CA GLN A 14 -0.07 -15.82 36.61
C GLN A 14 -1.46 -15.86 37.25
N LYS A 15 -1.82 -14.82 38.03
CA LYS A 15 -3.15 -14.66 38.60
C LYS A 15 -4.22 -14.45 37.52
N LEU A 16 -3.97 -13.57 36.56
CA LEU A 16 -4.89 -13.31 35.44
C LEU A 16 -5.12 -14.55 34.56
N ARG A 17 -4.09 -15.39 34.43
CA ARG A 17 -4.22 -16.67 33.70
C ARG A 17 -5.12 -17.65 34.45
N TYR A 18 -4.96 -17.77 35.76
CA TYR A 18 -5.79 -18.66 36.58
C TYR A 18 -7.27 -18.23 36.60
N GLU A 19 -7.54 -16.93 36.77
CA GLU A 19 -8.91 -16.39 36.74
C GLU A 19 -9.58 -16.61 35.37
N ARG A 20 -8.82 -16.53 34.26
CA ARG A 20 -9.33 -16.85 32.93
C ARG A 20 -9.70 -18.32 32.80
N ASP A 21 -8.83 -19.22 33.21
CA ASP A 21 -9.05 -20.66 33.08
C ASP A 21 -10.23 -21.13 33.96
N ASP A 22 -10.40 -20.55 35.16
CA ASP A 22 -11.56 -20.77 36.03
C ASP A 22 -12.86 -20.23 35.39
N SER A 23 -12.79 -19.05 34.78
CA SER A 23 -13.92 -18.48 34.03
C SER A 23 -14.31 -19.34 32.83
N LEU A 24 -13.35 -19.92 32.10
CA LEU A 24 -13.61 -20.86 31.01
C LEU A 24 -14.26 -22.14 31.52
N SER A 25 -13.75 -22.70 32.62
CA SER A 25 -14.28 -23.93 33.21
C SER A 25 -15.71 -23.75 33.73
N SER A 26 -16.03 -22.59 34.31
CA SER A 26 -17.37 -22.26 34.80
C SER A 26 -18.34 -21.97 33.65
N LEU A 27 -17.88 -21.38 32.54
CA LEU A 27 -18.66 -21.24 31.31
C LEU A 27 -18.98 -22.59 30.67
N GLU A 28 -18.01 -23.52 30.64
CA GLU A 28 -18.22 -24.88 30.15
C GLU A 28 -19.21 -25.65 31.04
N ALA A 29 -19.08 -25.53 32.36
CA ALA A 29 -20.00 -26.16 33.32
C ALA A 29 -21.43 -25.62 33.22
N SER A 30 -21.59 -24.31 32.95
CA SER A 30 -22.91 -23.68 32.79
C SER A 30 -23.60 -24.05 31.47
N SER A 31 -22.87 -24.56 30.47
CA SER A 31 -23.44 -24.88 29.16
C SER A 31 -24.19 -26.22 29.09
N PHE A 32 -24.17 -27.03 30.14
CA PHE A 32 -24.59 -28.44 30.10
C PHE A 32 -25.90 -28.82 30.81
N THR A 33 -26.81 -27.88 31.05
CA THR A 33 -28.17 -28.22 31.51
C THR A 33 -29.25 -27.43 30.76
N LEU A 34 -29.68 -27.97 29.61
CA LEU A 34 -30.91 -27.53 28.96
C LEU A 34 -32.09 -28.40 29.44
N PRO A 35 -33.19 -27.80 29.94
CA PRO A 35 -34.40 -28.54 30.27
C PRO A 35 -35.09 -29.06 29.00
N ALA A 36 -35.75 -30.21 29.12
CA ALA A 36 -36.45 -30.90 28.03
C ALA A 36 -37.58 -30.02 27.44
N SER A 37 -37.27 -29.32 26.36
CA SER A 37 -38.24 -28.52 25.60
C SER A 37 -39.11 -29.42 24.71
N ASP A 38 -40.41 -29.26 24.90
CA ASP A 38 -41.52 -29.91 24.20
C ASP A 38 -41.32 -29.96 22.67
N LYS A 39 -41.23 -31.19 22.13
CA LYS A 39 -40.72 -31.48 20.78
C LYS A 39 -41.60 -30.88 19.67
N HIS A 40 -42.85 -30.56 19.95
CA HIS A 40 -43.81 -30.10 18.95
C HIS A 40 -43.79 -28.58 18.71
N GLN A 41 -43.50 -27.76 19.74
CA GLN A 41 -43.36 -26.30 19.57
C GLN A 41 -41.96 -25.92 19.03
N MET A 42 -40.96 -26.75 19.31
CA MET A 42 -39.57 -26.51 18.93
C MET A 42 -39.29 -26.82 17.45
N THR A 43 -39.97 -27.79 16.83
CA THR A 43 -39.86 -28.06 15.38
C THR A 43 -40.48 -26.94 14.55
N ARG A 44 -41.64 -26.40 14.95
CA ARG A 44 -42.30 -25.27 14.27
C ARG A 44 -41.51 -23.96 14.36
N ARG A 45 -40.86 -23.67 15.49
CA ARG A 45 -39.93 -22.54 15.64
C ARG A 45 -38.62 -22.73 14.89
N ARG A 46 -38.06 -23.95 14.86
CA ARG A 46 -36.84 -24.24 14.10
C ARG A 46 -37.08 -24.18 12.59
N SER A 47 -38.19 -24.71 12.09
CA SER A 47 -38.54 -24.64 10.68
C SER A 47 -38.79 -23.20 10.20
N THR A 48 -39.43 -22.35 11.01
CA THR A 48 -39.64 -20.93 10.66
C THR A 48 -38.34 -20.14 10.63
N ILE A 49 -37.42 -20.37 11.58
CA ILE A 49 -36.09 -19.74 11.58
C ILE A 49 -35.26 -20.17 10.36
N LEU A 50 -35.28 -21.46 10.00
CA LEU A 50 -34.59 -21.96 8.80
C LEU A 50 -35.16 -21.36 7.51
N ILE A 51 -36.48 -21.19 7.44
CA ILE A 51 -37.14 -20.53 6.30
C ILE A 51 -36.75 -19.05 6.22
N LEU A 52 -36.69 -18.33 7.34
CA LEU A 52 -36.25 -16.93 7.37
C LEU A 52 -34.80 -16.77 6.93
N TYR A 53 -33.89 -17.65 7.37
CA TYR A 53 -32.50 -17.64 6.92
C TYR A 53 -32.38 -17.96 5.42
N ALA A 54 -33.12 -18.95 4.92
CA ALA A 54 -33.14 -19.28 3.50
C ALA A 54 -33.66 -18.10 2.65
N ILE A 55 -34.74 -17.43 3.08
CA ILE A 55 -35.27 -16.25 2.40
C ILE A 55 -34.27 -15.09 2.46
N SER A 56 -33.66 -14.83 3.61
CA SER A 56 -32.64 -13.76 3.74
C SER A 56 -31.43 -14.02 2.85
N GLY A 57 -30.97 -15.27 2.72
CA GLY A 57 -29.88 -15.68 1.83
C GLY A 57 -30.24 -15.52 0.36
N LEU A 58 -31.48 -15.85 -0.03
CA LEU A 58 -31.97 -15.63 -1.39
C LEU A 58 -32.10 -14.14 -1.72
N ILE A 59 -32.57 -13.32 -0.78
CA ILE A 59 -32.64 -11.86 -0.94
C ILE A 59 -31.23 -11.26 -1.06
N PHE A 60 -30.30 -11.70 -0.21
CA PHE A 60 -28.90 -11.26 -0.27
C PHE A 60 -28.26 -11.66 -1.60
N ALA A 61 -28.40 -12.93 -2.02
CA ALA A 61 -27.89 -13.40 -3.31
C ALA A 61 -28.52 -12.65 -4.49
N ALA A 62 -29.82 -12.39 -4.47
CA ALA A 62 -30.50 -11.60 -5.48
C ALA A 62 -30.03 -10.14 -5.48
N PHE A 63 -29.77 -9.55 -4.31
CA PHE A 63 -29.22 -8.20 -4.19
C PHE A 63 -27.82 -8.12 -4.79
N PHE A 64 -26.93 -9.08 -4.51
CA PHE A 64 -25.60 -9.14 -5.14
C PHE A 64 -25.66 -9.46 -6.64
N TYR A 65 -26.60 -10.30 -7.08
CA TYR A 65 -26.81 -10.59 -8.50
C TYR A 65 -27.34 -9.38 -9.26
N LEU A 66 -28.33 -8.68 -8.69
CA LEU A 66 -28.84 -7.43 -9.23
C LEU A 66 -27.77 -6.33 -9.17
N LEU A 67 -27.02 -6.19 -8.08
CA LEU A 67 -25.85 -5.31 -8.03
C LEU A 67 -24.77 -5.72 -9.02
N GLY A 68 -24.61 -6.99 -9.38
CA GLY A 68 -23.71 -7.44 -10.43
C GLY A 68 -24.21 -7.13 -11.84
N LEU A 69 -25.52 -7.02 -12.03
CA LEU A 69 -26.17 -6.59 -13.27
C LEU A 69 -26.29 -5.06 -13.39
N TYR A 70 -26.44 -4.36 -12.26
CA TYR A 70 -26.48 -2.90 -12.13
C TYR A 70 -25.11 -2.29 -11.93
N SER A 71 -24.12 -3.07 -11.47
CA SER A 71 -22.72 -2.74 -11.66
C SER A 71 -22.53 -2.91 -13.15
N PRO A 72 -22.37 -1.81 -13.91
CA PRO A 72 -21.85 -2.00 -15.23
C PRO A 72 -20.54 -2.76 -15.01
N ALA A 73 -20.43 -3.97 -15.54
CA ALA A 73 -19.15 -4.59 -15.88
C ALA A 73 -18.47 -3.80 -17.03
N THR A 74 -18.60 -2.48 -16.95
CA THR A 74 -17.96 -1.40 -17.67
C THR A 74 -17.70 -0.32 -16.61
N VAL A 75 -17.01 -0.67 -15.52
CA VAL A 75 -15.88 0.19 -15.19
C VAL A 75 -14.91 -0.02 -16.35
N SER A 76 -15.23 0.61 -17.48
CA SER A 76 -14.24 0.98 -18.47
C SER A 76 -13.38 1.96 -17.70
N ASP A 77 -12.50 1.44 -16.85
CA ASP A 77 -11.52 2.24 -16.18
C ASP A 77 -10.72 2.86 -17.33
N PRO A 78 -10.90 4.15 -17.63
CA PRO A 78 -10.19 4.77 -18.73
C PRO A 78 -8.67 4.71 -18.49
N TYR A 79 -8.27 4.45 -17.24
CA TYR A 79 -6.89 4.31 -16.81
C TYR A 79 -6.36 2.87 -16.96
N LEU A 80 -7.21 1.84 -17.00
CA LEU A 80 -6.78 0.44 -17.23
C LEU A 80 -6.74 0.08 -18.72
N SER A 81 -7.52 0.78 -19.56
CA SER A 81 -7.55 0.55 -21.01
C SER A 81 -6.60 1.43 -21.81
N LYS A 82 -5.97 2.45 -21.19
CA LYS A 82 -4.85 3.12 -21.85
C LYS A 82 -3.71 2.12 -21.80
N THR A 83 -3.40 1.50 -22.94
CA THR A 83 -2.06 0.98 -23.20
C THR A 83 -1.12 2.17 -23.04
N PHE A 84 -0.74 2.45 -21.79
CA PHE A 84 0.39 3.30 -21.49
C PHE A 84 1.51 2.71 -22.30
N GLY A 85 2.08 3.52 -23.19
CA GLY A 85 3.16 3.09 -24.03
C GLY A 85 4.13 2.37 -23.13
N SER A 86 4.29 1.07 -23.34
CA SER A 86 5.29 0.24 -22.67
C SER A 86 6.67 0.64 -23.20
N GLY A 87 6.93 1.94 -23.25
CA GLY A 87 8.19 2.54 -23.60
C GLY A 87 9.09 2.30 -22.42
N HIS A 88 9.85 1.22 -22.46
CA HIS A 88 10.98 1.05 -21.60
C HIS A 88 11.92 2.24 -21.83
N CYS A 89 12.40 2.89 -20.77
CA CYS A 89 13.47 3.88 -20.88
C CYS A 89 14.83 3.24 -21.16
N GLY A 90 14.87 1.92 -21.34
CA GLY A 90 16.11 1.22 -21.62
C GLY A 90 16.99 1.04 -20.40
N ASN A 91 18.26 0.70 -20.66
CA ASN A 91 19.26 0.47 -19.61
C ASN A 91 20.40 1.49 -19.62
N SER A 92 20.39 2.46 -20.55
CA SER A 92 21.35 3.56 -20.59
C SER A 92 20.67 4.89 -20.85
N SER A 93 21.35 5.98 -20.50
CA SER A 93 20.87 7.34 -20.72
C SER A 93 20.68 7.65 -22.21
N GLU A 94 21.52 7.10 -23.08
CA GLU A 94 21.37 7.21 -24.53
C GLU A 94 20.11 6.50 -25.03
N GLU A 95 19.80 5.31 -24.48
CA GLU A 95 18.58 4.58 -24.82
C GLU A 95 17.34 5.32 -24.30
N ALA A 96 17.40 5.85 -23.09
CA ALA A 96 16.31 6.64 -22.50
C ALA A 96 15.99 7.88 -23.33
N LEU A 97 17.01 8.65 -23.71
CA LEU A 97 16.87 9.81 -24.58
C LEU A 97 16.31 9.43 -25.95
N LYS A 98 16.81 8.34 -26.55
CA LYS A 98 16.31 7.82 -27.83
C LYS A 98 14.84 7.39 -27.75
N ASN A 99 14.42 6.85 -26.60
CA ASN A 99 13.04 6.42 -26.35
C ASN A 99 12.14 7.59 -25.87
N GLY A 100 12.67 8.81 -25.78
CA GLY A 100 11.91 10.00 -25.39
C GLY A 100 11.57 10.06 -23.91
N CYS A 101 12.29 9.32 -23.06
CA CYS A 101 12.14 9.41 -21.62
C CYS A 101 12.73 10.70 -21.06
N VAL A 102 12.22 11.10 -19.90
CA VAL A 102 12.64 12.30 -19.16
C VAL A 102 13.39 11.85 -17.91
N PHE A 103 14.49 12.51 -17.59
CA PHE A 103 15.15 12.33 -16.30
C PHE A 103 14.37 13.08 -15.23
N ASP A 104 13.83 12.36 -14.25
CA ASP A 104 13.08 12.93 -13.13
C ASP A 104 13.94 12.92 -11.87
N PHE A 105 14.15 14.08 -11.27
CA PHE A 105 14.96 14.25 -10.06
C PHE A 105 14.34 13.61 -8.82
N ILE A 106 13.02 13.44 -8.79
CA ILE A 106 12.34 12.82 -7.64
C ILE A 106 12.76 11.36 -7.50
N PRO A 107 12.60 10.45 -8.47
CA PRO A 107 13.17 9.10 -8.38
C PRO A 107 14.67 9.05 -8.71
N GLY A 108 15.26 10.13 -9.25
CA GLY A 108 16.64 10.14 -9.72
C GLY A 108 16.87 9.18 -10.89
N ALA A 109 15.89 9.08 -11.80
CA ALA A 109 15.85 8.04 -12.83
C ALA A 109 15.12 8.49 -14.10
N TRP A 110 15.35 7.74 -15.18
CA TRP A 110 14.64 7.92 -16.46
C TRP A 110 13.21 7.36 -16.37
N VAL A 111 12.22 8.20 -16.66
CA VAL A 111 10.79 7.86 -16.63
C VAL A 111 10.11 8.18 -17.96
N HIS A 112 9.06 7.43 -18.28
CA HIS A 112 8.23 7.71 -19.45
C HIS A 112 7.49 9.05 -19.25
N PRO A 113 7.29 9.87 -20.32
CA PRO A 113 6.62 11.16 -20.19
C PRO A 113 5.23 11.12 -19.56
N ASP A 114 4.47 10.03 -19.76
CA ASP A 114 3.16 9.84 -19.12
C ASP A 114 3.23 9.70 -17.59
N CYS A 115 4.38 9.27 -17.03
CA CYS A 115 4.60 9.11 -15.59
C CYS A 115 5.30 10.32 -14.95
N TYR A 116 5.80 11.26 -15.76
CA TYR A 116 6.52 12.43 -15.29
C TYR A 116 5.54 13.46 -14.68
N ASP A 117 5.89 14.00 -13.52
CA ASP A 117 5.10 15.01 -12.81
C ASP A 117 5.92 16.29 -12.68
N GLU A 118 5.96 17.06 -13.77
CA GLU A 118 6.73 18.31 -13.89
C GLU A 118 6.43 19.30 -12.76
N GLU A 119 5.16 19.42 -12.36
CA GLU A 119 4.76 20.31 -11.26
C GLU A 119 5.41 19.88 -9.95
N LEU A 120 5.39 18.58 -9.65
CA LEU A 120 5.98 18.05 -8.43
C LEU A 120 7.52 18.11 -8.47
N GLU A 121 8.15 17.84 -9.61
CA GLU A 121 9.60 18.00 -9.77
C GLU A 121 9.99 19.46 -9.52
N ARG A 122 9.26 20.42 -10.10
CA ARG A 122 9.52 21.84 -9.86
C ARG A 122 9.41 22.20 -8.37
N GLU A 123 8.38 21.71 -7.68
CA GLU A 123 8.27 21.88 -6.23
C GLU A 123 9.45 21.25 -5.48
N PHE A 124 9.95 20.10 -5.95
CA PHE A 124 11.13 19.46 -5.36
C PHE A 124 12.36 20.33 -5.54
N MET A 125 12.62 20.83 -6.75
CA MET A 125 13.76 21.71 -7.06
C MET A 125 13.68 23.06 -6.34
N GLU A 126 12.47 23.57 -6.07
CA GLU A 126 12.26 24.78 -5.26
C GLU A 126 12.37 24.51 -3.74
N HIS A 127 12.24 23.25 -3.30
CA HIS A 127 12.24 22.89 -1.88
C HIS A 127 13.63 22.99 -1.24
N GLY A 128 14.70 22.75 -2.00
CA GLY A 128 16.06 22.78 -1.50
C GLY A 128 17.09 23.02 -2.60
N ASP A 129 18.28 23.43 -2.18
CA ASP A 129 19.41 23.65 -3.07
C ASP A 129 20.17 22.35 -3.28
N TRP A 130 19.76 21.58 -4.29
CA TRP A 130 20.24 20.21 -4.50
C TRP A 130 21.58 20.18 -5.22
N HIS A 131 22.49 19.37 -4.68
CA HIS A 131 23.81 19.14 -5.21
C HIS A 131 24.03 17.64 -5.40
N TRP A 132 24.64 17.26 -6.52
CA TRP A 132 24.97 15.88 -6.87
C TRP A 132 26.47 15.75 -7.09
N TYR A 133 27.05 14.62 -6.72
CA TYR A 133 28.49 14.39 -6.80
C TYR A 133 28.80 13.04 -7.46
N ALA A 134 29.90 13.00 -8.21
CA ALA A 134 30.39 11.77 -8.85
C ALA A 134 31.22 10.88 -7.90
N ASP A 135 31.78 11.48 -6.84
CA ASP A 135 32.59 10.83 -5.81
C ASP A 135 31.95 10.96 -4.41
N PRO A 136 32.21 9.99 -3.52
CA PRO A 136 31.70 10.04 -2.15
C PRO A 136 32.32 11.15 -1.30
N GLU A 137 33.50 11.65 -1.67
CA GLU A 137 34.17 12.74 -0.96
C GLU A 137 33.58 14.12 -1.28
N GLY A 138 32.73 14.23 -2.32
CA GLY A 138 32.06 15.46 -2.71
C GLY A 138 32.95 16.47 -3.44
N ASN A 139 34.02 16.02 -4.10
CA ASN A 139 34.96 16.91 -4.81
C ASN A 139 34.55 17.18 -6.26
N GLU A 140 33.83 16.25 -6.89
CA GLU A 140 33.39 16.29 -8.28
C GLU A 140 31.88 16.53 -8.33
N GLU A 141 31.50 17.79 -8.19
CA GLU A 141 30.11 18.22 -8.28
C GLU A 141 29.58 18.15 -9.72
N LEU A 142 28.34 17.69 -9.88
CA LEU A 142 27.62 17.55 -11.12
C LEU A 142 26.53 18.62 -11.20
N SER A 143 26.52 19.39 -12.30
CA SER A 143 25.48 20.37 -12.53
C SER A 143 24.13 19.71 -12.86
N GLU A 144 23.03 20.45 -12.60
CA GLU A 144 21.67 20.01 -13.00
C GLU A 144 21.60 19.65 -14.49
N GLU A 145 22.26 20.43 -15.36
CA GLU A 145 22.31 20.16 -16.81
C GLU A 145 22.98 18.82 -17.11
N VAL A 146 24.08 18.50 -16.43
CA VAL A 146 24.76 17.21 -16.57
C VAL A 146 23.83 16.09 -16.11
N MET A 147 23.18 16.24 -14.96
CA MET A 147 22.22 15.26 -14.46
C MET A 147 21.04 15.06 -15.43
N ARG A 148 20.43 16.13 -15.94
CA ARG A 148 19.33 16.02 -16.93
C ARG A 148 19.76 15.34 -18.23
N ARG A 149 21.02 15.51 -18.64
CA ARG A 149 21.53 14.95 -19.90
C ARG A 149 22.03 13.52 -19.77
N THR A 150 22.66 13.16 -18.66
CA THR A 150 23.37 11.88 -18.50
C THR A 150 22.80 11.00 -17.41
N GLY A 151 21.95 11.53 -16.52
CA GLY A 151 21.46 10.85 -15.32
C GLY A 151 22.52 10.68 -14.22
N GLY A 152 23.71 11.23 -14.40
CA GLY A 152 24.83 11.07 -13.49
C GLY A 152 25.46 9.66 -13.51
N PRO A 153 26.54 9.45 -12.75
CA PRO A 153 27.11 8.13 -12.53
C PRO A 153 26.20 7.27 -11.65
N ASN A 154 26.44 5.96 -11.64
CA ASN A 154 25.76 5.04 -10.74
C ASN A 154 26.79 4.32 -9.85
N PRO A 155 26.88 4.65 -8.55
CA PRO A 155 26.00 5.56 -7.81
C PRO A 155 26.29 7.05 -8.06
N THR A 156 25.28 7.90 -7.90
CA THR A 156 25.42 9.36 -7.71
C THR A 156 25.32 9.64 -6.21
N TYR A 157 26.17 10.54 -5.70
CA TYR A 157 26.21 10.88 -4.28
C TYR A 157 25.45 12.18 -4.02
N VAL A 158 24.72 12.22 -2.90
CA VAL A 158 23.83 13.33 -2.50
C VAL A 158 23.91 13.55 -1.00
N SER A 159 23.42 14.70 -0.53
CA SER A 159 23.33 14.98 0.92
C SER A 159 22.25 14.12 1.60
N LEU A 160 22.32 14.02 2.93
CA LEU A 160 21.28 13.35 3.72
C LEU A 160 19.93 14.09 3.61
N GLU A 161 19.96 15.42 3.55
CA GLU A 161 18.76 16.24 3.37
C GLU A 161 18.07 15.97 2.02
N TYR A 162 18.86 15.78 0.96
CA TYR A 162 18.33 15.33 -0.32
C TYR A 162 17.64 13.98 -0.16
N HIS A 163 18.26 13.01 0.52
CA HIS A 163 17.69 11.67 0.70
C HIS A 163 16.34 11.71 1.45
N ASP A 164 16.22 12.50 2.51
CA ASP A 164 14.99 12.64 3.28
C ASP A 164 13.87 13.28 2.42
N SER A 165 14.22 14.34 1.68
CA SER A 165 13.30 15.03 0.77
C SER A 165 12.87 14.13 -0.39
N HIS A 166 13.82 13.44 -1.03
CA HIS A 166 13.60 12.45 -2.07
C HIS A 166 12.57 11.39 -1.64
N CYS A 167 12.72 10.83 -0.44
CA CYS A 167 11.79 9.85 0.11
C CYS A 167 10.38 10.43 0.24
N ALA A 168 10.24 11.61 0.85
CA ALA A 168 8.94 12.26 1.02
C ALA A 168 8.27 12.59 -0.33
N PHE A 169 9.03 13.14 -1.28
CA PHE A 169 8.52 13.50 -2.60
C PHE A 169 8.16 12.29 -3.45
N THR A 170 8.89 11.18 -3.32
CA THR A 170 8.55 9.91 -3.99
C THR A 170 7.18 9.38 -3.52
N TRP A 171 6.89 9.44 -2.21
CA TRP A 171 5.56 9.12 -1.69
C TRP A 171 4.47 10.09 -2.18
N ARG A 172 4.78 11.39 -2.25
CA ARG A 172 3.86 12.38 -2.83
C ARG A 172 3.57 12.09 -4.30
N LYS A 173 4.59 11.71 -5.08
CA LYS A 173 4.46 11.34 -6.49
C LYS A 173 3.53 10.13 -6.66
N LEU A 174 3.73 9.08 -5.86
CA LEU A 174 2.85 7.91 -5.86
C LEU A 174 1.39 8.30 -5.56
N HIS A 175 1.18 9.08 -4.51
CA HIS A 175 -0.15 9.50 -4.10
C HIS A 175 -0.83 10.35 -5.19
N ARG A 176 -0.10 11.29 -5.80
CA ARG A 176 -0.59 12.11 -6.91
C ARG A 176 -0.94 11.26 -8.13
N ALA A 177 -0.12 10.26 -8.46
CA ALA A 177 -0.41 9.35 -9.57
C ALA A 177 -1.74 8.60 -9.35
N ILE A 178 -1.98 8.09 -8.14
CA ILE A 178 -3.24 7.43 -7.76
C ILE A 178 -4.43 8.39 -7.86
N LEU A 179 -4.32 9.60 -7.30
CA LEU A 179 -5.42 10.57 -7.30
C LEU A 179 -5.78 11.06 -8.70
N LEU A 180 -4.79 11.19 -9.59
CA LEU A 180 -4.96 11.68 -10.95
C LEU A 180 -5.25 10.56 -11.96
N GLY A 181 -5.25 9.29 -11.55
CA GLY A 181 -5.31 8.14 -12.46
C GLY A 181 -4.13 8.10 -13.44
N LYS A 182 -2.99 8.68 -13.08
CA LYS A 182 -1.78 8.65 -13.89
C LYS A 182 -1.04 7.31 -13.70
N PRO A 183 -0.28 6.86 -14.70
CA PRO A 183 0.55 5.67 -14.57
C PRO A 183 1.66 5.92 -13.55
N ILE A 184 2.05 4.86 -12.86
CA ILE A 184 3.12 4.88 -11.87
C ILE A 184 4.37 4.30 -12.54
N ASP A 185 5.48 5.03 -12.51
CA ASP A 185 6.76 4.49 -12.97
C ASP A 185 7.31 3.43 -12.00
N SER A 186 8.13 2.52 -12.50
CA SER A 186 8.73 1.44 -11.69
C SER A 186 9.81 1.92 -10.73
N GLN A 187 10.25 3.18 -10.83
CA GLN A 187 11.35 3.75 -10.05
C GLN A 187 10.89 4.20 -8.66
N ILE A 188 9.60 4.49 -8.46
CA ILE A 188 9.03 4.96 -7.18
C ILE A 188 9.27 4.00 -6.00
N ILE A 189 9.21 2.68 -6.20
CA ILE A 189 9.31 1.68 -5.10
C ILE A 189 10.48 0.69 -5.33
N GLY A 190 11.38 0.97 -6.27
CA GLY A 190 12.35 -0.05 -6.69
C GLY A 190 11.66 -1.32 -7.21
N LEU A 191 10.46 -1.19 -7.80
CA LEU A 191 9.72 -2.27 -8.46
C LEU A 191 10.37 -2.59 -9.81
N ARG A 192 11.68 -2.84 -9.79
CA ARG A 192 12.42 -3.36 -10.92
C ARG A 192 11.95 -4.80 -11.10
N GLY A 193 10.94 -4.99 -11.96
CA GLY A 193 10.57 -6.30 -12.45
C GLY A 193 11.82 -6.97 -13.00
N LYS A 194 12.21 -8.09 -12.38
CA LYS A 194 13.17 -9.01 -12.97
C LYS A 194 12.52 -9.76 -14.12
#